data_AF-A0A532C123-F1
#
_entry.id   AF-A0A532C123-F1
#
_cell.length_a   1.000
_cell.length_b   1.000
_cell.length_c   1.000
_cell.angle_alpha   90.00
_cell.angle_beta   90.00
_cell.angle_gamma   90.00
#
_symmetry.space_group_name_H-M   'P 1'
#
loop_
_entity.id
_entity.type
_entity.pdbx_description
1 polymer ?
#
loop_
_entity_poly.entity_id
_entity_poly.type
_entity_poly.pdbx_seq_one_letter_code
_entity_poly.pdbx_strand_id
1 'polypeptide(L)' 'MRNDKLQTARHVTGERRFFLDVRQSATGVSWEHRLTERQDMAALAIAQGYGVPDIVARVLAGRAIT' A
#
# COMPACT_ATOMS: atom_id res chain seq x y z
N MET A 1 7.39 13.79 31.21
CA MET A 1 8.43 13.53 30.18
C MET A 1 8.57 12.02 30.06
N ARG A 2 8.34 11.45 28.86
CA ARG A 2 8.30 10.00 28.51
C ARG A 2 6.91 9.36 28.52
N ASN A 3 6.22 9.42 27.37
CA ASN A 3 5.56 8.21 26.82
C ASN A 3 5.24 8.26 25.31
N ASP A 4 5.63 9.30 24.57
CA ASP A 4 5.41 9.35 23.11
C ASP A 4 6.18 8.30 22.31
N LYS A 5 7.31 7.80 22.82
CA LYS A 5 8.16 6.85 22.07
C LYS A 5 7.64 5.41 22.03
N LEU A 6 6.62 5.07 22.82
CA LEU A 6 6.06 3.70 22.87
C LEU A 6 4.83 3.53 21.98
N GLN A 7 4.22 4.62 21.51
CA GLN A 7 3.03 4.54 20.66
C GLN A 7 3.35 4.29 19.19
N THR A 8 4.56 4.66 18.75
CA THR A 8 5.05 4.44 17.37
C THR A 8 5.39 2.98 17.06
N ALA A 9 5.55 2.12 18.09
CA ALA A 9 6.02 0.75 17.92
C ALA A 9 4.92 -0.32 17.93
N ARG A 10 3.63 0.04 18.07
CA ARG A 10 2.55 -0.91 18.40
C ARG A 10 1.53 -1.20 17.30
N HIS A 11 1.78 -0.81 16.06
CA HIS A 11 0.80 -0.99 14.97
C HIS A 11 1.18 -2.06 13.93
N VAL A 12 1.80 -3.16 14.39
CA VAL A 12 2.26 -4.24 13.49
C VAL A 12 1.19 -5.31 13.22
N THR A 13 -0.01 -5.25 13.83
CA THR A 13 -1.10 -6.21 13.51
C THR A 13 -2.46 -5.52 13.47
N GLY A 14 -2.85 -5.01 12.29
CA GLY A 14 -4.24 -4.63 12.01
C GLY A 14 -4.55 -3.14 11.81
N GLU A 15 -3.55 -2.25 11.67
CA GLU A 15 -3.86 -0.91 11.16
C GLU A 15 -4.26 -1.02 9.68
N ARG A 16 -5.44 -0.48 9.32
CA ARG A 16 -5.82 -0.36 7.91
C ARG A 16 -4.73 0.45 7.19
N ARG A 17 -3.94 -0.23 6.35
CA ARG A 17 -2.98 0.43 5.48
C ARG A 17 -3.76 1.16 4.40
N PHE A 18 -3.73 2.48 4.42
CA PHE A 18 -4.38 3.29 3.40
C PHE A 18 -3.54 3.30 2.11
N PHE A 19 -4.22 3.30 0.97
CA PHE A 19 -3.58 3.47 -0.32
C PHE A 19 -3.46 4.97 -0.63
N LEU A 20 -2.25 5.40 -1.02
CA LEU A 20 -1.93 6.81 -1.27
C LEU A 20 -2.28 7.75 -0.08
N ASP A 21 -2.27 7.22 1.14
CA ASP A 21 -2.68 7.91 2.37
C ASP A 21 -4.11 8.48 2.35
N VAL A 22 -4.98 8.00 1.45
CA VAL A 22 -6.36 8.49 1.32
C VAL A 22 -7.25 7.86 2.39
N ARG A 23 -7.41 8.59 3.50
CA ARG A 23 -8.32 8.22 4.60
C ARG A 23 -9.79 8.47 4.25
N GLN A 24 -10.08 9.49 3.44
CA GLN A 24 -11.42 9.85 3.00
C GLN A 24 -11.35 10.46 1.59
N SER A 25 -12.00 9.82 0.60
CA SER A 25 -12.13 10.34 -0.76
C SER A 25 -13.20 11.45 -0.84
N ALA A 26 -13.31 12.10 -2.00
CA ALA A 26 -14.39 13.06 -2.27
C ALA A 26 -15.81 12.48 -2.12
N THR A 27 -15.96 11.15 -2.19
CA THR A 27 -17.23 10.43 -1.99
C THR A 27 -17.37 9.82 -0.58
N GLY A 28 -16.43 10.10 0.32
CA GLY A 28 -16.45 9.63 1.70
C GLY A 28 -15.91 8.21 1.92
N VAL A 29 -15.19 7.63 0.95
CA VAL A 29 -14.66 6.26 1.01
C VAL A 29 -13.16 6.27 1.29
N SER A 30 -12.68 5.43 2.22
CA SER A 30 -11.24 5.22 2.44
C SER A 30 -10.64 4.33 1.37
N TRP A 31 -9.43 4.63 0.91
CA TRP A 31 -8.73 3.73 -0.02
C TRP A 31 -7.88 2.75 0.76
N GLU A 32 -8.19 1.47 0.63
CA GLU A 32 -7.45 0.40 1.29
C GLU A 32 -6.30 -0.09 0.42
N HIS A 33 -5.18 -0.42 1.05
CA HIS A 33 -4.10 -1.12 0.37
C HIS A 33 -4.50 -2.57 0.10
N ARG A 34 -4.76 -2.89 -1.16
CA ARG A 34 -5.32 -4.20 -1.56
C ARG A 34 -4.28 -5.27 -1.89
N LEU A 35 -3.03 -4.87 -2.19
CA LEU A 35 -1.99 -5.84 -2.51
C LEU A 35 -1.47 -6.49 -1.22
N THR A 36 -1.30 -7.81 -1.28
CA THR A 36 -0.45 -8.54 -0.34
C THR A 36 1.01 -8.12 -0.51
N GLU A 37 1.86 -8.38 0.48
CA GLU A 37 3.30 -8.09 0.39
C GLU A 37 3.94 -8.72 -0.86
N ARG A 38 3.56 -9.95 -1.20
CA ARG A 38 4.05 -10.63 -2.41
C ARG A 38 3.62 -9.91 -3.69
N GLN A 39 2.40 -9.38 -3.74
CA GLN A 39 1.92 -8.61 -4.88
C GLN A 39 2.56 -7.21 -4.95
N ASP A 40 2.87 -6.59 -3.81
CA ASP A 40 3.67 -5.36 -3.78
C ASP A 40 5.06 -5.58 -4.39
N MET A 41 5.71 -6.70 -4.05
CA MET A 41 6.99 -7.07 -4.65
C MET A 41 6.90 -7.31 -6.16
N ALA A 42 5.82 -7.95 -6.63
CA ALA A 42 5.57 -8.12 -8.06
C ALA A 42 5.34 -6.77 -8.77
N ALA A 43 4.56 -5.86 -8.17
CA ALA A 43 4.35 -4.53 -8.71
C ALA A 43 5.67 -3.74 -8.83
N LEU A 44 6.54 -3.82 -7.81
CA LEU A 44 7.86 -3.20 -7.85
C LEU A 44 8.71 -3.74 -9.02
N ALA A 45 8.72 -5.07 -9.19
CA ALA A 45 9.45 -5.71 -10.28
C ALA A 45 8.93 -5.28 -11.66
N ILE A 46 7.60 -5.19 -11.85
CA ILE A 46 6.99 -4.73 -13.10
C ILE A 46 7.37 -3.27 -13.39
N ALA A 47 7.27 -2.39 -12.39
CA ALA A 47 7.62 -0.97 -12.56
C ALA A 47 9.09 -0.79 -12.96
N GLN A 48 10.00 -1.52 -12.29
CA GLN A 48 11.44 -1.47 -12.57
C GLN A 48 11.80 -2.12 -13.91
N GLY A 49 11.19 -3.26 -14.24
CA GLY A 49 11.51 -4.03 -15.44
C GLY A 49 10.97 -3.43 -16.73
N TYR A 50 9.76 -2.84 -16.68
CA TYR A 50 9.08 -2.31 -17.87
C TYR A 50 9.00 -0.78 -17.90
N GLY A 51 9.44 -0.07 -16.86
CA GLY A 51 9.39 1.40 -16.78
C GLY A 51 7.98 1.98 -16.74
N VAL A 52 6.97 1.17 -16.39
CA VAL A 52 5.58 1.62 -16.28
C VAL A 52 5.34 2.36 -14.95
N PRO A 53 4.39 3.30 -14.90
CA PRO A 53 4.05 3.99 -13.65
C PRO A 53 3.66 3.01 -12.52
N ASP A 54 4.04 3.33 -11.28
CA ASP A 54 3.80 2.48 -10.09
C ASP A 54 2.33 2.06 -9.95
N ILE A 55 1.39 2.99 -10.19
CA ILE A 55 -0.05 2.71 -10.15
C ILE A 55 -0.47 1.64 -11.17
N VAL A 56 0.12 1.66 -12.37
CA VAL A 56 -0.16 0.67 -13.42
C VAL A 56 0.40 -0.68 -13.02
N ALA A 57 1.63 -0.71 -12.51
CA ALA A 57 2.27 -1.94 -12.05
C ALA A 57 1.48 -2.63 -10.92
N ARG A 58 0.95 -1.84 -9.96
CA ARG A 58 0.08 -2.38 -8.90
C ARG A 58 -1.21 -2.98 -9.42
N VAL A 59 -1.83 -2.37 -10.42
CA VAL A 59 -3.03 -2.91 -11.08
C VAL A 59 -2.73 -4.25 -11.76
N LEU A 60 -1.59 -4.35 -12.45
CA LEU A 60 -1.16 -5.59 -13.10
C LEU A 60 -0.88 -6.71 -12.08
N ALA A 61 -0.11 -6.42 -11.03
CA ALA A 61 0.20 -7.37 -9.97
C ALA A 61 -1.06 -7.85 -9.21
N GLY A 62 -2.02 -6.95 -8.96
CA GLY A 62 -3.31 -7.28 -8.35
C GLY A 62 -4.15 -8.23 -9.22
N ARG A 63 -3.91 -8.25 -10.53
CA ARG A 63 -4.55 -9.15 -11.51
C ARG A 63 -3.71 -10.39 -11.84
N ALA A 64 -2.64 -10.64 -11.10
CA ALA A 64 -1.70 -11.74 -11.34
C ALA A 64 -1.02 -11.71 -12.72
N ILE A 65 -0.76 -10.51 -13.23
CA ILE A 65 0.07 -10.27 -14.42
C ILE A 65 1.47 -9.88 -13.94
N THR A 66 2.51 -10.55 -14.43
CA THR A 66 3.92 -10.39 -14.01
C THR A 66 4.86 -10.32 -15.20
#